data_AF-A0A345YIW3-F1
#
_entry.id   AF-A0A345YIW3-F1
#
_cell.length_a   1.000
_cell.length_b   1.000
_cell.length_c   1.000
_cell.angle_alpha   90.00
_cell.angle_beta   90.00
_cell.angle_gamma   90.00
#
_symmetry.space_group_name_H-M   'P 1'
#
loop_
_entity.id
_entity.type
_entity.pdbx_description
1 polymer ?
#
loop_
_entity_poly.entity_id
_entity_poly.type
_entity_poly.pdbx_seq_one_letter_code
_entity_poly.pdbx_strand_id
1 'polypeptide(L)'
;MPFVFKISLALLIASLVGGQAWQHQDAAPGWDADASALRAECPAMGGPEKIDTLGDVVRLYDAYAIRLVGGAIGFNDGCAG
;
A
#
# COMPACT_ATOMS: atom_id res chain seq x y z
N MET A 1 29.35 -23.52 -5.39
CA MET A 1 27.94 -23.10 -5.48
C MET A 1 27.26 -22.69 -4.14
N PRO A 2 27.74 -23.00 -2.92
CA PRO A 2 27.03 -22.59 -1.70
C PRO A 2 27.24 -21.13 -1.29
N PHE A 3 28.30 -20.48 -1.76
CA PHE A 3 28.64 -19.10 -1.40
C PHE A 3 27.70 -18.06 -2.03
N VAL A 4 27.40 -18.23 -3.33
CA VAL A 4 26.44 -17.37 -4.06
C VAL A 4 25.07 -17.44 -3.39
N PHE A 5 24.62 -18.65 -3.02
CA PHE A 5 23.34 -18.84 -2.34
C PHE A 5 23.29 -18.12 -0.98
N LYS A 6 24.38 -18.16 -0.21
CA LYS A 6 24.48 -17.43 1.07
C LYS A 6 24.43 -15.91 0.88
N ILE A 7 25.11 -15.38 -0.15
CA ILE A 7 25.07 -13.95 -0.47
C ILE A 7 23.68 -13.53 -0.92
N SER A 8 23.05 -14.29 -1.82
CA SER A 8 21.70 -14.01 -2.28
C SER A 8 20.69 -14.03 -1.14
N LEU A 9 20.82 -15.00 -0.22
CA LEU A 9 19.97 -15.06 0.97
C LEU A 9 20.18 -13.85 1.89
N ALA A 10 21.43 -13.44 2.12
CA ALA A 10 21.74 -12.27 2.94
C ALA A 10 21.19 -10.97 2.33
N LEU A 11 21.32 -10.80 1.01
CA LEU A 11 20.75 -9.67 0.27
C LEU A 11 19.22 -9.65 0.37
N LEU A 12 18.59 -10.81 0.23
CA LEU A 12 17.13 -10.94 0.34
C LEU A 12 16.66 -10.55 1.75
N ILE A 13 17.32 -11.04 2.80
CA ILE A 13 17.01 -10.67 4.18
C ILE A 13 17.21 -9.17 4.40
N ALA A 14 18.31 -8.60 3.92
CA ALA A 14 18.58 -7.17 4.05
C ALA A 14 17.50 -6.32 3.34
N SER A 15 17.07 -6.71 2.14
CA SER A 15 15.97 -6.04 1.43
C SER A 15 14.64 -6.17 2.16
N LEU A 16 14.36 -7.32 2.77
CA LEU A 16 13.14 -7.54 3.53
C LEU A 16 13.12 -6.67 4.79
N VAL A 17 14.20 -6.66 5.56
CA VAL A 17 14.32 -5.84 6.78
C VAL A 17 14.26 -4.36 6.44
N GLY A 18 14.96 -3.91 5.40
CA GLY A 18 14.91 -2.53 4.93
C GLY A 18 13.51 -2.11 4.47
N GLY A 19 12.81 -2.99 3.74
CA GLY A 19 11.44 -2.76 3.30
C GLY A 19 10.45 -2.69 4.46
N GLN A 20 10.57 -3.58 5.45
CA GLN A 20 9.76 -3.54 6.67
C GLN A 20 10.02 -2.27 7.48
N ALA A 21 11.29 -1.90 7.66
CA ALA A 21 11.65 -0.67 8.37
C ALA A 21 11.08 0.58 7.68
N TRP A 22 11.11 0.64 6.35
CA TRP A 22 10.51 1.72 5.58
C TRP A 22 8.98 1.76 5.73
N GLN A 23 8.31 0.61 5.69
CA GLN A 23 6.85 0.54 5.87
C GLN A 23 6.39 0.99 7.25
N HIS A 24 7.21 0.79 8.29
CA HIS A 24 6.91 1.20 9.66
C HIS A 24 7.29 2.64 9.99
N GLN A 25 7.84 3.41 9.05
CA GLN A 25 8.05 4.83 9.27
C GLN A 25 6.73 5.57 9.36
N ASP A 26 6.71 6.62 10.18
CA ASP A 26 5.55 7.47 10.35
C ASP A 26 5.14 8.09 9.01
N ALA A 27 3.84 8.05 8.74
CA ALA A 27 3.28 8.77 7.61
C ALA A 27 3.39 10.29 7.84
N ALA A 28 3.54 11.05 6.75
CA ALA A 28 3.52 12.51 6.84
C ALA A 28 2.20 13.03 7.45
N PRO A 29 2.22 14.14 8.20
CA PRO A 29 0.98 14.72 8.70
C PRO A 29 0.06 15.14 7.53
N GLY A 30 -1.23 14.83 7.63
CA GLY A 30 -2.23 15.16 6.60
C GLY A 30 -2.77 13.95 5.83
N TRP A 31 -2.12 12.78 5.90
CA TRP A 31 -2.57 11.57 5.20
C TRP A 31 -3.97 11.11 5.59
N ASP A 32 -4.41 11.32 6.84
CA ASP A 32 -5.78 10.97 7.25
C ASP A 32 -6.83 11.77 6.47
N ALA A 33 -6.55 13.04 6.14
CA ALA A 33 -7.44 13.88 5.36
C ALA A 33 -7.50 13.40 3.90
N ASP A 34 -6.34 13.13 3.29
CA ASP A 34 -6.26 12.57 1.94
C ASP A 34 -6.95 11.20 1.86
N ALA A 35 -6.78 10.36 2.87
CA ALA A 35 -7.45 9.08 2.96
C ALA A 35 -8.95 9.21 3.09
N SER A 36 -9.44 10.20 3.83
CA SER A 36 -10.87 10.50 3.92
C SER A 36 -11.45 10.95 2.58
N ALA A 37 -10.71 11.74 1.80
CA ALA A 37 -11.10 12.16 0.45
C ALA A 37 -11.20 10.97 -0.50
N LEU A 38 -10.19 10.10 -0.52
CA LEU A 38 -10.19 8.88 -1.34
C LEU A 38 -11.33 7.92 -0.96
N ARG A 39 -11.66 7.80 0.33
CA ARG A 39 -12.79 6.97 0.78
C ARG A 39 -14.14 7.59 0.40
N ALA A 40 -14.24 8.92 0.33
CA ALA A 40 -15.44 9.59 -0.15
C ALA A 40 -15.67 9.39 -1.65
N GLU A 41 -14.59 9.40 -2.45
CA GLU A 41 -14.63 9.05 -3.88
C GLU A 41 -14.94 7.56 -4.11
N CYS A 42 -14.46 6.69 -3.21
CA CYS A 42 -14.61 5.25 -3.29
C CYS A 42 -15.11 4.63 -1.98
N PRO A 43 -16.40 4.75 -1.66
CA PRO A 43 -16.95 4.28 -0.39
C PRO A 43 -16.86 2.75 -0.21
N ALA A 44 -16.71 2.00 -1.30
CA ALA A 44 -16.51 0.55 -1.28
C ALA A 44 -15.05 0.12 -1.14
N MET A 45 -14.09 1.05 -1.12
CA MET A 45 -12.67 0.70 -0.94
C MET A 45 -12.40 0.30 0.51
N GLY A 46 -11.81 -0.88 0.70
CA GLY A 46 -11.33 -1.30 2.01
C GLY A 46 -10.01 -0.62 2.34
N GLY A 47 -9.65 -0.57 3.62
CA GLY A 47 -8.37 -0.01 4.03
C GLY A 47 -8.31 0.27 5.54
N PRO A 48 -7.13 0.64 6.06
CA PRO A 48 -6.98 1.06 7.45
C PRO A 48 -7.79 2.34 7.70
N GLU A 49 -8.41 2.51 8.86
CA GLU A 49 -9.21 3.72 9.18
C GLU A 49 -8.34 4.95 9.43
N LYS A 50 -7.14 4.74 9.98
CA LYS A 50 -6.10 5.74 10.24
C LYS A 50 -4.82 5.41 9.51
N ILE A 51 -4.07 6.44 9.14
CA ILE A 51 -2.81 6.31 8.42
C ILE A 51 -1.67 6.76 9.33
N ASP A 52 -1.17 5.82 10.12
CA ASP A 52 -0.06 6.08 11.04
C ASP A 52 1.30 5.82 10.36
N THR A 53 1.36 4.88 9.40
CA THR A 53 2.62 4.46 8.77
C THR A 53 2.61 4.58 7.24
N LEU A 54 3.80 4.65 6.63
CA LEU A 54 3.94 4.59 5.17
C LEU A 54 3.34 3.29 4.58
N GLY A 55 3.39 2.19 5.32
CA GLY A 55 2.73 0.94 4.93
C GLY A 55 1.22 1.08 4.80
N ASP A 56 0.59 1.87 5.68
CA ASP A 56 -0.85 2.14 5.63
C ASP A 56 -1.21 3.03 4.44
N VAL A 57 -0.37 4.03 4.14
CA VAL A 57 -0.50 4.86 2.92
C VAL A 57 -0.51 3.97 1.67
N VAL A 58 0.47 3.07 1.56
CA VAL A 58 0.59 2.19 0.39
C VAL A 58 -0.62 1.26 0.27
N ARG A 59 -1.09 0.68 1.37
CA ARG A 59 -2.28 -0.20 1.37
C ARG A 59 -3.54 0.54 0.95
N LEU A 60 -3.70 1.78 1.37
CA LEU A 60 -4.81 2.63 0.98
C LEU A 60 -4.81 2.90 -0.53
N TYR A 61 -3.66 3.30 -1.09
CA TYR A 61 -3.54 3.52 -2.53
C TYR A 61 -3.73 2.25 -3.35
N ASP A 62 -3.21 1.13 -2.89
CA ASP A 62 -3.38 -0.15 -3.57
C ASP A 62 -4.86 -0.54 -3.64
N ALA A 63 -5.59 -0.39 -2.53
CA ALA A 63 -7.03 -0.62 -2.50
C ALA A 63 -7.80 0.31 -3.45
N TYR A 64 -7.44 1.59 -3.50
CA TYR A 64 -8.01 2.57 -4.43
C TYR A 64 -7.70 2.20 -5.90
N ALA A 65 -6.44 1.89 -6.21
CA ALA A 65 -6.00 1.53 -7.56
C ALA A 65 -6.67 0.24 -8.06
N ILE A 66 -6.80 -0.79 -7.20
CA ILE A 66 -7.52 -2.03 -7.55
C ILE A 66 -8.97 -1.73 -7.92
N ARG A 67 -9.63 -0.80 -7.21
CA ARG A 67 -11.00 -0.40 -7.51
C ARG A 67 -11.11 0.43 -8.78
N LEU A 68 -10.16 1.34 -9.04
CA LEU A 68 -10.09 2.05 -10.32
C LEU A 68 -9.91 1.11 -11.50
N VAL A 69 -8.94 0.18 -11.40
CA VAL A 69 -8.69 -0.82 -12.44
C VAL A 69 -9.89 -1.75 -12.59
N GLY A 70 -10.48 -2.19 -11.47
CA GLY A 70 -11.70 -3.01 -11.43
C GLY A 70 -12.87 -2.35 -12.16
N GLY A 71 -13.09 -1.06 -11.93
CA GLY A 71 -14.08 -0.27 -12.67
C GLY A 71 -13.78 -0.18 -14.17
N ALA A 72 -12.51 0.06 -14.53
CA ALA A 72 -12.09 0.15 -15.93
C ALA A 72 -12.25 -1.17 -16.71
N ILE A 73 -12.10 -2.31 -16.05
CA ILE A 73 -12.27 -3.65 -16.65
C ILE A 73 -13.69 -4.22 -16.50
N GLY A 74 -14.64 -3.44 -15.97
CA GLY A 74 -16.06 -3.80 -15.94
C GLY A 74 -16.50 -4.64 -14.72
N PHE A 75 -15.70 -4.72 -13.65
CA PHE A 75 -16.22 -5.18 -12.36
C PHE A 75 -17.09 -4.09 -11.74
N ASN A 76 -18.31 -4.46 -11.34
CA ASN A 76 -19.43 -3.58 -11.00
C ASN A 76 -19.26 -2.71 -9.72
N ASP A 77 -18.03 -2.55 -9.23
CA ASP A 77 -17.74 -1.88 -7.96
C ASP A 77 -16.60 -0.85 -8.07
N GLY A 78 -16.44 -0.26 -9.27
CA GLY A 78 -15.45 0.77 -9.55
C GLY A 78 -15.68 2.05 -8.74
N CYS A 79 -14.58 2.72 -8.39
CA CYS A 79 -14.57 4.08 -7.90
C CYS A 79 -15.27 5.04 -8.88
N ALA A 80 -16.05 6.00 -8.39
CA ALA A 80 -16.66 7.02 -9.24
C ALA A 80 -15.55 7.98 -9.74
N GLY A 81 -15.04 7.73 -10.95
CA GLY A 81 -14.17 8.66 -11.68
C GLY A 81 -14.95 9.77 -12.37
#